data_AF-A0A9E7KM09-F1
#
_entry.id   AF-A0A9E7KM09-F1
#
_cell.length_a   1.000
_cell.length_b   1.000
_cell.length_c   1.000
_cell.angle_alpha   90.00
_cell.angle_beta   90.00
_cell.angle_gamma   90.00
#
_symmetry.space_group_name_H-M   'P 1'
#
loop_
_entity.id
_entity.type
_entity.pdbx_description
1 polymer ?
#
loop_
_entity_poly.entity_id
_entity_poly.type
_entity_poly.pdbx_seq_one_letter_code
_entity_poly.pdbx_strand_id
1 'polypeptide(L)'
;MAVSIVLSHISALLVAVLVLLWALAFRTTIFLRFYSSSVDGAATATAVAEFDHLYFVLHTLLMVIGFILFGGEGILAHRWGVGLGWARGPRKAAHLWLQGAALGFGVAGLLTKFKGNKGVLANFHSLHSWMGLLCLLLFAAQWTMGFLSFWNRGEGWRARTLLLPWHVFIGIFTYSLAVATAESGLMEKMAFLHTKHGIPRSSLEFTLINVLGLTLAIHCGLVVFTLIPVKHKESSNSTM
;
A
#
# COMPACT_ATOMS: atom_id res chain seq x y z
N MET A 1 -22.00 1.16 9.28
CA MET A 1 -20.60 1.13 9.77
C MET A 1 -20.04 -0.29 9.81
N ALA A 2 -20.73 -1.28 10.42
CA ALA A 2 -20.24 -2.67 10.44
C ALA A 2 -20.05 -3.28 9.03
N VAL A 3 -21.02 -3.05 8.13
CA VAL A 3 -20.95 -3.58 6.74
C VAL A 3 -19.75 -3.05 5.97
N SER A 4 -19.45 -1.75 6.04
CA SER A 4 -18.34 -1.16 5.29
C SER A 4 -16.97 -1.66 5.77
N ILE A 5 -16.83 -1.95 7.07
CA ILE A 5 -15.63 -2.57 7.67
C ILE A 5 -15.47 -4.02 7.14
N VAL A 6 -16.54 -4.80 7.12
CA VAL A 6 -16.49 -6.17 6.57
C VAL A 6 -16.11 -6.15 5.09
N LEU A 7 -16.69 -5.25 4.30
CA LEU A 7 -16.33 -5.08 2.89
C LEU A 7 -14.87 -4.63 2.70
N SER A 8 -14.34 -3.76 3.57
CA SER A 8 -12.92 -3.37 3.50
C SER A 8 -11.99 -4.54 3.78
N HIS A 9 -12.31 -5.44 4.71
CA HIS A 9 -11.50 -6.62 4.99
C HIS A 9 -11.58 -7.67 3.87
N ILE A 10 -12.78 -7.91 3.31
CA ILE A 10 -12.96 -8.82 2.16
C ILE A 10 -12.17 -8.31 0.96
N SER A 11 -12.25 -7.00 0.67
CA SER A 11 -11.47 -6.41 -0.43
C SER A 11 -9.96 -6.45 -0.18
N ALA A 12 -9.48 -6.24 1.05
CA ALA A 12 -8.07 -6.40 1.41
C ALA A 12 -7.58 -7.84 1.15
N LEU A 13 -8.35 -8.83 1.58
CA LEU A 13 -8.05 -10.25 1.34
C LEU A 13 -8.01 -10.55 -0.16
N LEU A 14 -8.98 -10.02 -0.93
CA LEU A 14 -9.01 -10.18 -2.38
C LEU A 14 -7.78 -9.58 -3.04
N VAL A 15 -7.36 -8.37 -2.66
CA VAL A 15 -6.12 -7.74 -3.15
C VAL A 15 -4.90 -8.62 -2.84
N ALA A 16 -4.79 -9.11 -1.60
CA ALA A 16 -3.69 -9.98 -1.19
C ALA A 16 -3.62 -11.27 -2.03
N VAL A 17 -4.78 -11.92 -2.24
CA VAL A 17 -4.87 -13.11 -3.09
C VAL A 17 -4.48 -12.79 -4.53
N LEU A 18 -5.00 -11.71 -5.12
CA LEU A 18 -4.70 -11.34 -6.49
C LEU A 18 -3.21 -11.03 -6.72
N VAL A 19 -2.57 -10.29 -5.81
CA VAL A 19 -1.13 -9.97 -5.95
C VAL A 19 -0.25 -11.20 -5.75
N LEU A 20 -0.63 -12.12 -4.83
CA LEU A 20 0.07 -13.39 -4.65
C LEU A 20 -0.12 -14.32 -5.85
N LEU A 21 -1.34 -14.42 -6.39
CA LEU A 21 -1.61 -15.16 -7.62
C LEU A 21 -0.78 -14.60 -8.78
N TRP A 22 -0.72 -13.27 -8.92
CA TRP A 22 0.14 -12.65 -9.94
C TRP A 22 1.62 -13.00 -9.73
N ALA A 23 2.11 -12.93 -8.49
CA ALA A 23 3.50 -13.25 -8.16
C ALA A 23 3.87 -14.73 -8.32
N LEU A 24 2.91 -15.65 -8.15
CA LEU A 24 3.16 -17.10 -8.11
C LEU A 24 2.68 -17.86 -9.34
N ALA A 25 1.79 -17.32 -10.16
CA ALA A 25 1.17 -18.06 -11.28
C ALA A 25 1.83 -17.79 -12.64
N PHE A 26 2.54 -16.68 -12.81
CA PHE A 26 3.09 -16.30 -14.10
C PHE A 26 4.59 -16.58 -14.19
N ARG A 27 5.06 -17.19 -15.28
CA ARG A 27 6.49 -17.47 -15.47
C ARG A 27 7.35 -16.21 -15.58
N THR A 28 6.73 -15.05 -15.82
CA THR A 28 7.32 -13.71 -15.78
C THR A 28 7.56 -13.19 -14.35
N THR A 29 7.01 -13.87 -13.34
CA THR A 29 7.13 -13.54 -11.92
C THR A 29 7.78 -14.66 -11.10
N ILE A 30 7.67 -15.92 -11.55
CA ILE A 30 8.11 -17.10 -10.78
C ILE A 30 9.64 -17.34 -10.81
N PHE A 31 10.17 -17.47 -9.60
CA PHE A 31 11.44 -18.06 -9.12
C PHE A 31 11.91 -19.41 -9.73
N LEU A 32 11.28 -19.95 -10.78
CA LEU A 32 11.61 -21.28 -11.31
C LEU A 32 12.70 -21.27 -12.38
N ARG A 33 13.33 -20.12 -12.67
CA ARG A 33 14.55 -20.10 -13.49
C ARG A 33 15.78 -20.56 -12.73
N PHE A 34 15.79 -20.45 -11.39
CA PHE A 34 16.93 -20.84 -10.55
C PHE A 34 17.29 -22.33 -10.60
N TYR A 35 16.35 -23.23 -10.94
CA TYR A 35 16.67 -24.65 -11.09
C TYR A 35 17.28 -24.97 -12.47
N SER A 36 16.83 -24.28 -13.52
CA SER A 36 17.25 -24.58 -14.90
C SER A 36 18.54 -23.89 -15.33
N SER A 37 18.98 -22.82 -14.65
CA SER A 37 20.23 -22.11 -14.96
C SER A 37 21.48 -22.72 -14.33
N SER A 38 21.33 -23.76 -13.49
CA SER A 38 22.46 -24.50 -12.91
C SER A 38 23.20 -25.41 -13.90
N VAL A 39 22.68 -25.58 -15.13
CA VAL A 39 23.19 -26.55 -16.11
C VAL A 39 24.05 -25.91 -17.22
N ASP A 40 23.84 -24.65 -17.61
CA ASP A 40 24.52 -24.08 -18.79
C ASP A 40 25.19 -22.72 -18.52
N GLY A 41 26.50 -22.63 -18.76
CA GLY A 41 27.42 -21.54 -18.41
C GLY A 41 27.24 -20.16 -19.09
N ALA A 42 26.01 -19.75 -19.41
CA ALA A 42 25.66 -18.38 -19.85
C ALA A 42 25.34 -17.44 -18.66
N ALA A 43 26.07 -17.59 -17.55
CA ALA A 43 25.56 -17.40 -16.19
C ALA A 43 25.49 -15.95 -15.68
N THR A 44 26.23 -14.99 -16.25
CA THR A 44 26.34 -13.64 -15.64
C THR A 44 25.28 -12.65 -16.10
N ALA A 45 24.99 -12.56 -17.40
CA ALA A 45 23.93 -11.68 -17.91
C ALA A 45 22.52 -12.18 -17.56
N THR A 46 22.36 -13.50 -17.51
CA THR A 46 21.11 -14.17 -17.08
C THR A 46 20.86 -13.98 -15.59
N ALA A 47 21.89 -14.12 -14.74
CA ALA A 47 21.76 -13.88 -13.30
C ALA A 47 21.38 -12.44 -12.96
N VAL A 48 21.98 -11.43 -13.61
CA VAL A 48 21.66 -10.01 -13.34
C VAL A 48 20.21 -9.67 -13.72
N ALA A 49 19.72 -10.19 -14.84
CA ALA A 49 18.32 -10.03 -15.24
C ALA A 49 17.36 -10.73 -14.26
N GLU A 50 17.71 -11.92 -13.78
CA GLU A 50 16.93 -12.67 -12.80
C GLU A 50 16.78 -11.92 -11.45
N PHE A 51 17.87 -11.31 -10.95
CA PHE A 51 17.80 -10.48 -9.74
C PHE A 51 16.94 -9.22 -9.93
N ASP A 52 17.04 -8.53 -11.06
CA ASP A 52 16.23 -7.33 -11.33
C ASP A 52 14.71 -7.65 -11.39
N HIS A 53 14.34 -8.84 -11.90
CA HIS A 53 12.96 -9.32 -11.88
C HIS A 53 12.48 -9.70 -10.47
N LEU A 54 13.32 -10.39 -9.68
CA LEU A 54 13.02 -10.71 -8.30
C LEU A 54 12.75 -9.45 -7.47
N TYR A 55 13.63 -8.45 -7.57
CA TYR A 55 13.45 -7.18 -6.88
C TYR A 55 12.18 -6.44 -7.32
N PHE A 56 11.75 -6.60 -8.58
CA PHE A 56 10.46 -6.08 -9.04
C PHE A 56 9.28 -6.75 -8.32
N VAL A 57 9.23 -8.09 -8.30
CA VAL A 57 8.14 -8.82 -7.63
C VAL A 57 8.13 -8.51 -6.14
N LEU A 58 9.31 -8.50 -5.51
CA LEU A 58 9.46 -8.15 -4.10
C LEU A 58 9.01 -6.71 -3.82
N HIS A 59 9.38 -5.74 -4.67
CA HIS A 59 8.87 -4.37 -4.59
C HIS A 59 7.34 -4.34 -4.58
N THR A 60 6.69 -4.97 -5.56
CA THR A 60 5.22 -4.99 -5.66
C THR A 60 4.57 -5.65 -4.44
N LEU A 61 5.11 -6.77 -3.95
CA LEU A 61 4.58 -7.44 -2.76
C LEU A 61 4.72 -6.59 -1.50
N LEU A 62 5.90 -5.98 -1.28
CA LEU A 62 6.15 -5.10 -0.14
C LEU A 62 5.25 -3.86 -0.17
N MET A 63 5.05 -3.26 -1.35
CA MET A 63 4.18 -2.09 -1.49
C MET A 63 2.70 -2.42 -1.35
N VAL A 64 2.21 -3.49 -1.99
CA VAL A 64 0.78 -3.83 -1.93
C VAL A 64 0.41 -4.40 -0.57
N ILE A 65 1.05 -5.49 -0.14
CA ILE A 65 0.68 -6.17 1.11
C ILE A 65 1.17 -5.36 2.31
N GLY A 66 2.44 -4.96 2.28
CA GLY A 66 3.08 -4.31 3.41
C GLY A 66 2.67 -2.85 3.58
N PHE A 67 2.74 -2.03 2.52
CA PHE A 67 2.47 -0.59 2.65
C PHE A 67 0.98 -0.26 2.54
N ILE A 68 0.27 -0.77 1.52
CA ILE A 68 -1.14 -0.44 1.29
C ILE A 68 -2.06 -1.21 2.26
N LEU A 69 -2.00 -2.54 2.33
CA LEU A 69 -2.97 -3.28 3.15
C LEU A 69 -2.79 -3.01 4.65
N PHE A 70 -1.56 -3.05 5.17
CA PHE A 70 -1.34 -2.71 6.59
C PHE A 70 -1.63 -1.23 6.86
N GLY A 71 -1.33 -0.34 5.90
CA GLY A 71 -1.68 1.08 6.01
C GLY A 71 -3.19 1.31 6.12
N GLY A 72 -3.97 0.62 5.28
CA GLY A 72 -5.43 0.64 5.30
C GLY A 72 -6.00 0.10 6.62
N GLU A 73 -5.49 -1.03 7.10
CA GLU A 73 -5.87 -1.61 8.41
C GLU A 73 -5.50 -0.67 9.57
N GLY A 74 -4.34 -0.02 9.50
CA GLY A 74 -3.92 1.00 10.45
C GLY A 74 -4.89 2.18 10.50
N ILE A 75 -5.31 2.69 9.33
CA ILE A 75 -6.32 3.76 9.21
C ILE A 75 -7.65 3.34 9.85
N LEU A 76 -8.07 2.08 9.65
CA LEU A 76 -9.33 1.56 10.17
C LEU A 76 -9.28 1.08 11.64
N ALA A 77 -8.10 1.05 12.27
CA ALA A 77 -7.90 0.57 13.64
C ALA A 77 -8.87 1.18 14.68
N HIS A 78 -9.15 2.48 14.53
CA HIS A 78 -10.09 3.16 15.41
C HIS A 78 -11.56 2.81 15.15
N ARG A 79 -11.91 2.30 13.96
CA ARG A 79 -13.27 1.92 13.56
C ARG A 79 -13.57 0.47 13.95
N TRP A 80 -12.77 -0.50 13.52
CA TRP A 80 -13.00 -1.90 13.87
C TRP A 80 -12.76 -2.16 15.36
N GLY A 81 -11.80 -1.48 15.99
CA GLY A 81 -11.57 -1.61 17.43
C GLY A 81 -12.74 -1.10 18.27
N VAL A 82 -13.52 -0.12 17.78
CA VAL A 82 -14.78 0.27 18.45
C VAL A 82 -15.82 -0.84 18.33
N GLY A 83 -15.94 -1.47 17.17
CA GLY A 83 -16.82 -2.63 16.97
C GLY A 83 -16.48 -3.82 17.86
N LEU A 84 -15.20 -4.00 18.20
CA LEU A 84 -14.70 -5.03 19.12
C LEU A 84 -14.73 -4.63 20.60
N GLY A 85 -15.24 -3.44 20.95
CA GLY A 85 -15.31 -2.97 22.34
C GLY A 85 -13.97 -2.55 22.96
N TRP A 86 -12.94 -2.27 22.15
CA TRP A 86 -11.61 -1.92 22.66
C TRP A 86 -11.55 -0.50 23.28
N ALA A 87 -10.82 -0.39 24.39
CA ALA A 87 -10.47 0.90 24.97
C ALA A 87 -9.67 1.78 24.00
N ARG A 88 -9.57 3.10 24.29
CA ARG A 88 -8.89 4.05 23.40
C ARG A 88 -7.40 3.77 23.24
N GLY A 89 -6.74 3.29 24.30
CA GLY A 89 -5.30 2.97 24.31
C GLY A 89 -4.92 1.91 23.26
N PRO A 90 -5.49 0.69 23.33
CA PRO A 90 -5.21 -0.38 22.36
C PRO A 90 -5.49 0.02 20.91
N ARG A 91 -6.58 0.74 20.63
CA ARG A 91 -6.89 1.24 19.27
C ARG A 91 -5.82 2.15 18.71
N LYS A 92 -5.32 3.05 19.54
CA LYS A 92 -4.24 3.98 19.18
C LYS A 92 -2.91 3.26 18.99
N ALA A 93 -2.62 2.25 19.82
CA ALA A 93 -1.44 1.41 19.67
C ALA A 93 -1.50 0.62 18.36
N ALA A 94 -2.65 0.01 18.05
CA ALA A 94 -2.86 -0.70 16.79
C ALA A 94 -2.65 0.22 15.58
N HIS A 95 -3.24 1.43 15.58
CA HIS A 95 -3.00 2.43 14.54
C HIS A 95 -1.50 2.75 14.40
N LEU A 96 -0.81 3.08 15.50
CA LEU A 96 0.59 3.47 15.48
C LEU A 96 1.51 2.35 14.93
N TRP A 97 1.32 1.12 15.41
CA TRP A 97 2.17 -0.02 15.04
C TRP A 97 1.88 -0.53 13.63
N LEU A 98 0.62 -0.59 13.21
CA LEU A 98 0.27 -0.96 11.83
C LEU A 98 0.83 0.05 10.82
N GLN A 99 0.70 1.35 11.11
CA GLN A 99 1.30 2.38 10.27
C GLN A 99 2.83 2.33 10.30
N GLY A 100 3.45 2.04 11.45
CA GLY A 100 4.90 1.87 11.56
C GLY A 100 5.41 0.68 10.74
N ALA A 101 4.70 -0.45 10.80
CA ALA A 101 4.99 -1.61 9.97
C ALA A 101 4.84 -1.29 8.48
N ALA A 102 3.76 -0.60 8.09
CA ALA A 102 3.55 -0.16 6.72
C ALA A 102 4.70 0.72 6.22
N LEU A 103 5.14 1.71 7.00
CA LEU A 103 6.30 2.55 6.68
C LEU A 103 7.57 1.71 6.49
N GLY A 104 7.80 0.74 7.38
CA GLY A 104 8.93 -0.20 7.26
C GLY A 104 8.92 -0.99 5.95
N PHE A 105 7.76 -1.53 5.56
CA PHE A 105 7.58 -2.20 4.28
C PHE A 105 7.77 -1.26 3.08
N GLY A 106 7.26 -0.03 3.17
CA GLY A 106 7.44 0.99 2.13
C GLY A 106 8.92 1.35 1.92
N VAL A 107 9.68 1.52 3.00
CA VAL A 107 11.14 1.73 2.93
C VAL A 107 11.85 0.51 2.35
N ALA A 108 11.54 -0.69 2.83
CA ALA A 108 12.11 -1.93 2.28
C ALA A 108 11.82 -2.09 0.78
N GLY A 109 10.59 -1.79 0.35
CA GLY A 109 10.19 -1.83 -1.05
C GLY A 109 10.94 -0.79 -1.90
N LEU A 110 11.19 0.42 -1.38
CA LEU A 110 12.02 1.40 -2.09
C LEU A 110 13.46 0.89 -2.26
N LEU A 111 14.03 0.29 -1.21
CA LEU A 111 15.39 -0.22 -1.21
C LEU A 111 15.62 -1.34 -2.23
N THR A 112 14.60 -2.16 -2.57
CA THR A 112 14.74 -3.16 -3.63
C THR A 112 14.94 -2.56 -5.02
N LYS A 113 14.53 -1.31 -5.24
CA LYS A 113 14.67 -0.61 -6.52
C LYS A 113 15.82 0.40 -6.55
N PHE A 114 16.34 0.80 -5.40
CA PHE A 114 17.36 1.83 -5.31
C PHE A 114 18.74 1.31 -5.71
N LYS A 115 19.31 1.84 -6.79
CA LYS A 115 20.68 1.56 -7.23
C LYS A 115 21.59 2.73 -6.84
N GLY A 116 22.16 2.66 -5.63
CA GLY A 116 22.96 3.75 -5.04
C GLY A 116 24.21 4.13 -5.83
N ASN A 117 24.76 3.22 -6.63
CA ASN A 117 25.91 3.45 -7.49
C ASN A 117 25.61 4.30 -8.75
N LYS A 118 24.34 4.53 -9.10
CA LYS A 118 23.93 5.34 -10.26
C LYS A 118 23.57 6.79 -9.89
N GLY A 119 23.56 7.13 -8.60
CA GLY A 119 23.09 8.42 -8.09
C GLY A 119 21.57 8.53 -7.99
N VAL A 120 21.07 9.45 -7.17
CA VAL A 120 19.62 9.55 -6.84
C VAL A 120 18.78 9.85 -8.08
N LEU A 121 19.13 10.87 -8.87
CA LEU A 121 18.35 11.26 -10.06
C LEU A 121 18.22 10.14 -11.10
N ALA A 122 19.23 9.27 -11.22
CA ALA A 122 19.23 8.15 -12.16
C ALA A 122 18.20 7.05 -11.80
N ASN A 123 17.69 7.06 -10.57
CA ASN A 123 16.70 6.11 -10.08
C ASN A 123 15.25 6.64 -10.20
N PHE A 124 15.06 7.95 -10.40
CA PHE A 124 13.74 8.61 -10.36
C PHE A 124 13.39 9.30 -11.68
N HIS A 125 13.15 8.53 -12.74
CA HIS A 125 12.79 9.05 -14.06
C HIS A 125 11.31 8.96 -14.40
N SER A 126 10.53 8.18 -13.64
CA SER A 126 9.13 7.91 -13.95
C SER A 126 8.18 8.58 -12.97
N LEU A 127 6.95 8.89 -13.42
CA LEU A 127 5.94 9.50 -12.56
C LEU A 127 5.66 8.64 -11.31
N HIS A 128 5.61 7.32 -11.47
CA HIS A 128 5.50 6.36 -10.37
C HIS A 128 6.57 6.59 -9.29
N SER A 129 7.83 6.75 -9.71
CA SER A 129 8.95 6.92 -8.79
C SER A 129 8.90 8.25 -8.02
N TRP A 130 8.47 9.34 -8.66
CA TRP A 130 8.28 10.65 -8.00
C TRP A 130 7.11 10.64 -7.03
N MET A 131 5.97 10.07 -7.44
CA MET A 131 4.80 9.90 -6.57
C MET A 131 5.12 9.00 -5.37
N GLY A 132 5.87 7.91 -5.57
CA GLY A 132 6.31 7.01 -4.52
C GLY A 132 7.24 7.66 -3.50
N LEU A 133 8.20 8.48 -3.96
CA LEU A 133 9.07 9.24 -3.06
C LEU A 133 8.26 10.26 -2.23
N LEU A 134 7.38 11.02 -2.88
CA LEU A 134 6.49 11.96 -2.19
C LEU A 134 5.62 11.25 -1.15
N CYS A 135 5.04 10.10 -1.52
CA CYS A 135 4.20 9.30 -0.65
C CYS A 135 4.97 8.82 0.59
N LEU A 136 6.18 8.27 0.43
CA LEU A 136 7.01 7.82 1.55
C LEU A 136 7.41 8.96 2.48
N LEU A 137 7.77 10.12 1.94
CA LEU A 137 8.12 11.30 2.73
C LEU A 137 6.91 11.81 3.54
N LEU A 138 5.75 11.93 2.90
CA LEU A 138 4.51 12.33 3.58
C LEU A 138 4.11 11.32 4.66
N PHE A 139 4.24 10.03 4.38
CA PHE A 139 3.91 8.96 5.31
C PHE A 139 4.85 8.97 6.53
N ALA A 140 6.17 9.12 6.31
CA ALA A 140 7.16 9.23 7.39
C ALA A 140 6.91 10.47 8.26
N ALA A 141 6.61 11.61 7.64
CA ALA A 141 6.25 12.83 8.36
C ALA A 141 4.96 12.64 9.17
N GLN A 142 3.93 12.03 8.59
CA GLN A 142 2.66 11.74 9.29
C GLN A 142 2.83 10.78 10.46
N TRP A 143 3.62 9.71 10.29
CA TRP A 143 3.89 8.77 11.36
C TRP A 143 4.66 9.43 12.51
N THR A 144 5.69 10.21 12.19
CA THR A 144 6.52 10.92 13.18
C THR A 144 5.71 11.96 13.94
N MET A 145 4.95 12.81 13.23
CA MET A 145 4.05 13.77 13.89
C MET A 145 2.97 13.05 14.70
N GLY A 146 2.38 11.97 14.19
CA GLY A 146 1.39 11.20 14.93
C GLY A 146 1.94 10.61 16.23
N PHE A 147 3.18 10.11 16.20
CA PHE A 147 3.89 9.62 17.37
C PHE A 147 4.18 10.73 18.38
N LEU A 148 4.78 11.84 17.94
CA LEU A 148 5.14 12.96 18.84
C LEU A 148 3.90 13.63 19.43
N SER A 149 2.86 13.85 18.61
CA SER A 149 1.70 14.63 19.03
C SER A 149 0.65 13.83 19.76
N PHE A 150 0.34 12.63 19.26
CA PHE A 150 -0.70 11.82 19.87
C PHE A 150 -0.11 10.86 20.89
N TRP A 151 0.95 10.11 20.58
CA TRP A 151 1.47 9.08 21.50
C TRP A 151 2.15 9.67 22.74
N ASN A 152 3.04 10.65 22.56
CA ASN A 152 3.74 11.28 23.68
C ASN A 152 2.81 12.18 24.51
N ARG A 153 2.86 12.06 25.84
CA ARG A 153 2.02 12.86 26.77
C ARG A 153 2.40 14.35 26.80
N GLY A 154 3.60 14.71 26.33
CA GLY A 154 4.18 16.05 26.46
C GLY A 154 3.50 17.17 25.67
N GLU A 155 2.80 16.90 24.57
CA GLU A 155 2.13 17.97 23.83
C GLU A 155 0.83 18.45 24.51
N GLY A 156 0.67 19.78 24.56
CA GLY A 156 -0.52 20.42 25.13
C GLY A 156 -1.79 20.08 24.35
N TRP A 157 -2.92 19.96 25.07
CA TRP A 157 -4.25 19.66 24.51
C TRP A 157 -4.60 20.50 23.27
N ARG A 158 -4.28 21.80 23.29
CA ARG A 158 -4.57 22.74 22.19
C ARG A 158 -3.87 22.36 20.88
N ALA A 159 -2.60 21.96 20.93
CA ALA A 159 -1.85 21.55 19.74
C ALA A 159 -2.49 20.29 19.10
N ARG A 160 -2.84 19.30 19.93
CA ARG A 160 -3.49 18.06 19.47
C ARG A 160 -4.83 18.31 18.78
N THR A 161 -5.65 19.23 19.30
CA THR A 161 -6.96 19.57 18.70
C THR A 161 -6.80 20.25 17.34
N LEU A 162 -5.77 21.10 17.18
CA LEU A 162 -5.48 21.78 15.91
C LEU A 162 -4.87 20.84 14.86
N LEU A 163 -4.01 19.91 15.29
CA LEU A 163 -3.31 18.99 14.39
C LEU A 163 -4.17 17.82 13.92
N LEU A 164 -5.14 17.38 14.73
CA LEU A 164 -5.99 16.23 14.39
C LEU A 164 -6.68 16.31 13.01
N PRO A 165 -7.37 17.40 12.62
CA PRO A 165 -8.01 17.47 11.30
C PRO A 165 -6.99 17.39 10.16
N TRP A 166 -5.81 17.99 10.32
CA TRP A 166 -4.72 17.92 9.35
C TRP A 166 -4.11 16.52 9.26
N HIS A 167 -3.94 15.84 10.39
CA HIS A 167 -3.46 14.46 10.44
C HIS A 167 -4.41 13.51 9.70
N VAL A 168 -5.72 13.66 9.91
CA VAL A 168 -6.73 12.86 9.21
C VAL A 168 -6.72 13.16 7.70
N PHE A 169 -6.74 14.44 7.32
CA PHE A 169 -6.76 14.83 5.91
C PHE A 169 -5.52 14.37 5.15
N ILE A 170 -4.32 14.68 5.67
CA ILE A 170 -3.06 14.30 5.02
C ILE A 170 -2.88 12.78 5.04
N GLY A 171 -3.33 12.09 6.10
CA GLY A 171 -3.32 10.63 6.16
C GLY A 171 -4.16 9.99 5.05
N ILE A 172 -5.40 10.45 4.84
CA ILE A 172 -6.26 10.00 3.75
C ILE A 172 -5.63 10.31 2.39
N PHE A 173 -5.15 11.54 2.20
CA PHE A 173 -4.49 11.95 0.96
C PHE A 173 -3.28 11.06 0.63
N THR A 174 -2.42 10.81 1.62
CA THR A 174 -1.20 10.01 1.45
C THR A 174 -1.55 8.55 1.12
N TYR A 175 -2.58 7.99 1.76
CA TYR A 175 -3.06 6.64 1.46
C TYR A 175 -3.62 6.52 0.04
N SER A 176 -4.48 7.47 -0.38
CA SER A 176 -4.99 7.50 -1.76
C SER A 176 -3.87 7.69 -2.78
N LEU A 177 -2.87 8.52 -2.47
CA LEU A 177 -1.68 8.70 -3.30
C LEU A 177 -0.85 7.40 -3.39
N ALA A 178 -0.75 6.61 -2.31
CA ALA A 178 -0.08 5.32 -2.32
C ALA A 178 -0.74 4.34 -3.30
N VAL A 179 -2.08 4.30 -3.32
CA VAL A 179 -2.84 3.45 -4.23
C VAL A 179 -2.68 3.91 -5.68
N ALA A 180 -2.80 5.21 -5.95
CA ALA A 180 -2.55 5.77 -7.29
C ALA A 180 -1.10 5.51 -7.75
N THR A 181 -0.14 5.56 -6.82
CA THR A 181 1.25 5.20 -7.08
C THR A 181 1.38 3.72 -7.45
N ALA A 182 0.73 2.81 -6.72
CA ALA A 182 0.75 1.39 -7.06
C ALA A 182 0.14 1.12 -8.43
N GLU A 183 -0.99 1.75 -8.77
CA GLU A 183 -1.60 1.64 -10.10
C GLU A 183 -0.66 2.12 -11.21
N SER A 184 0.04 3.25 -11.02
CA SER A 184 1.05 3.71 -11.97
C SER A 184 2.21 2.72 -12.13
N GLY A 185 2.64 2.05 -11.05
CA GLY A 185 3.67 1.01 -11.09
C GLY A 185 3.22 -0.27 -11.80
N LEU A 186 1.94 -0.66 -11.63
CA LEU A 186 1.33 -1.75 -12.39
C LEU A 186 1.26 -1.43 -13.89
N MET A 187 0.93 -0.19 -14.25
CA MET A 187 0.95 0.26 -15.65
C MET A 187 2.36 0.22 -16.25
N GLU A 188 3.37 0.68 -15.52
CA GLU A 188 4.78 0.59 -15.95
C GLU A 188 5.22 -0.87 -16.17
N LYS A 189 4.79 -1.79 -15.30
CA LYS A 189 5.05 -3.23 -15.47
C LYS A 189 4.40 -3.77 -16.74
N MET A 190 3.13 -3.46 -16.97
CA MET A 190 2.44 -3.89 -18.19
C MET A 190 3.14 -3.33 -19.44
N ALA A 191 3.53 -2.06 -19.44
CA ALA A 191 4.27 -1.46 -20.54
C ALA A 191 5.61 -2.18 -20.78
N PHE A 192 6.33 -2.52 -19.71
CA PHE A 192 7.58 -3.29 -19.78
C PHE A 192 7.36 -4.71 -20.33
N LEU A 193 6.35 -5.43 -19.84
CA LEU A 193 6.01 -6.77 -20.33
C LEU A 193 5.65 -6.78 -21.83
N HIS A 194 4.91 -5.78 -22.27
CA HIS A 194 4.55 -5.66 -23.69
C HIS A 194 5.76 -5.33 -24.56
N THR A 195 6.53 -4.31 -24.19
CA THR A 195 7.60 -3.75 -25.03
C THR A 195 8.88 -4.59 -25.02
N LYS A 196 9.21 -5.24 -23.90
CA LYS A 196 10.47 -6.01 -23.73
C LYS A 196 10.27 -7.52 -23.87
N HIS A 197 9.11 -8.05 -23.49
CA HIS A 197 8.84 -9.49 -23.52
C HIS A 197 7.81 -9.89 -24.59
N GLY A 198 7.28 -8.94 -25.36
CA GLY A 198 6.35 -9.22 -26.45
C GLY A 198 5.02 -9.85 -26.01
N ILE A 199 4.65 -9.70 -24.73
CA ILE A 199 3.45 -10.33 -24.19
C ILE A 199 2.21 -9.66 -24.80
N PRO A 200 1.26 -10.45 -25.35
CA PRO A 200 0.02 -9.91 -25.88
C PRO A 200 -0.80 -9.19 -24.82
N ARG A 201 -1.43 -8.06 -25.18
CA ARG A 201 -2.34 -7.33 -24.29
C ARG A 201 -3.58 -8.13 -23.88
N SER A 202 -3.94 -9.16 -24.66
CA SER A 202 -5.02 -10.11 -24.37
C SER A 202 -4.60 -11.25 -23.43
N SER A 203 -3.38 -11.23 -22.90
CA SER A 203 -2.91 -12.27 -21.99
C SER A 203 -3.63 -12.24 -20.64
N LEU A 204 -3.75 -13.42 -20.03
CA LEU A 204 -4.31 -13.58 -18.69
C LEU A 204 -3.55 -12.74 -17.64
N GLU A 205 -2.24 -12.53 -17.84
CA GLU A 205 -1.41 -11.71 -16.94
C GLU A 205 -1.86 -10.25 -16.93
N PHE A 206 -2.13 -9.68 -18.11
CA PHE A 206 -2.61 -8.30 -18.24
C PHE A 206 -4.01 -8.16 -17.64
N THR A 207 -4.89 -9.13 -17.90
CA THR A 207 -6.23 -9.15 -17.28
C THR A 207 -6.12 -9.19 -15.75
N LEU A 208 -5.26 -10.04 -15.20
CA LEU A 208 -5.06 -10.13 -13.75
C LEU A 208 -4.51 -8.83 -13.16
N ILE A 209 -3.51 -8.21 -13.80
CA ILE A 209 -2.94 -6.93 -13.35
C ILE A 209 -4.01 -5.82 -13.36
N ASN A 210 -4.84 -5.76 -14.41
CA ASN A 210 -5.94 -4.80 -14.48
C ASN A 210 -6.99 -5.03 -13.39
N VAL A 211 -7.37 -6.29 -13.14
CA VAL A 211 -8.31 -6.66 -12.06
C VAL A 211 -7.72 -6.31 -10.69
N LEU A 212 -6.42 -6.55 -10.47
CA LEU A 212 -5.71 -6.15 -9.26
C LEU A 212 -5.75 -4.62 -9.07
N GLY A 213 -5.45 -3.84 -10.10
CA GLY A 213 -5.53 -2.38 -10.07
C GLY A 213 -6.93 -1.88 -9.73
N LEU A 214 -7.96 -2.39 -10.41
CA LEU A 214 -9.35 -2.01 -10.11
C LEU A 214 -9.76 -2.38 -8.69
N THR A 215 -9.33 -3.54 -8.20
CA THR A 215 -9.62 -3.99 -6.83
C THR A 215 -8.92 -3.10 -5.80
N LEU A 216 -7.68 -2.64 -6.08
CA LEU A 216 -6.98 -1.65 -5.26
C LEU A 216 -7.75 -0.33 -5.17
N ALA A 217 -8.24 0.20 -6.30
CA ALA A 217 -9.07 1.41 -6.32
C ALA A 217 -10.33 1.25 -5.46
N ILE A 218 -11.04 0.13 -5.62
CA ILE A 218 -12.26 -0.17 -4.85
C ILE A 218 -11.93 -0.30 -3.36
N HIS A 219 -10.86 -1.01 -3.01
CA HIS A 219 -10.40 -1.15 -1.63
C HIS A 219 -10.10 0.21 -1.00
N CYS A 220 -9.39 1.09 -1.73
CA CYS A 220 -9.13 2.46 -1.31
C CYS A 220 -10.43 3.22 -1.04
N GLY A 221 -11.39 3.15 -1.98
CA GLY A 221 -12.70 3.75 -1.83
C GLY A 221 -13.45 3.26 -0.58
N LEU A 222 -13.41 1.97 -0.29
CA LEU A 222 -14.05 1.37 0.90
C LEU A 222 -13.39 1.81 2.21
N VAL A 223 -12.06 1.89 2.25
CA VAL A 223 -11.32 2.42 3.41
C VAL A 223 -11.73 3.87 3.67
N VAL A 224 -11.69 4.73 2.65
CA VAL A 224 -12.06 6.15 2.76
C VAL A 224 -13.54 6.31 3.13
N PHE A 225 -14.43 5.55 2.50
CA PHE A 225 -15.87 5.58 2.79
C PHE A 225 -16.16 5.21 4.25
N THR A 226 -15.45 4.22 4.81
CA THR A 226 -15.60 3.80 6.21
C THR A 226 -15.20 4.88 7.23
N LEU A 227 -14.41 5.87 6.80
CA LEU A 227 -14.03 7.01 7.65
C LEU A 227 -15.12 8.09 7.74
N ILE A 228 -16.07 8.12 6.81
CA ILE A 228 -17.13 9.13 6.76
C ILE A 228 -18.10 8.92 7.93
N PRO A 229 -18.32 9.92 8.80
CA PRO A 229 -19.29 9.81 9.88
C PRO A 229 -20.71 9.69 9.31
N VAL A 230 -21.43 8.62 9.66
CA VAL A 230 -22.87 8.52 9.38
C VAL A 230 -23.60 9.36 10.43
N LYS A 231 -24.18 10.49 10.03
CA LYS A 231 -25.02 11.30 10.90
C LYS A 231 -26.40 10.62 10.99
N HIS A 232 -26.69 9.93 12.09
CA HIS A 232 -28.07 9.51 12.37
C HIS A 232 -28.88 10.78 12.67
N LYS A 233 -29.90 11.06 11.84
CA LYS A 233 -30.99 11.96 12.25
C LYS A 233 -31.79 11.20 13.30
N GLU A 234 -31.62 11.54 14.57
CA GLU A 234 -32.62 11.20 15.57
C GLU A 234 -33.90 11.95 15.20
N SER A 235 -34.94 11.22 14.82
CA SER A 235 -36.29 11.76 14.73
C SER A 235 -36.71 12.17 16.13
N SER A 236 -36.79 13.47 16.38
CA SER A 236 -37.42 14.02 17.57
C SER A 236 -38.89 13.62 17.59
N ASN A 237 -39.23 12.52 18.27
CA ASN A 237 -40.58 12.31 18.76
C ASN A 237 -40.79 13.27 19.94
N SER A 238 -41.08 14.53 19.61
CA SER A 238 -41.76 15.43 20.53
C SER A 238 -43.19 14.90 20.70
N THR A 239 -43.41 14.17 21.78
CA THR A 239 -44.75 13.92 22.32
C THR A 239 -45.22 15.23 22.98
N MET A 240 -46.22 15.85 22.37
CA MET A 240 -47.19 16.71 23.04
C MET A 240 -48.53 15.99 22.98
#